data_AF-A0A1G1C977-F1
#
_entry.id   AF-A0A1G1C977-F1
#
_cell.length_a   1.000
_cell.length_b   1.000
_cell.length_c   1.000
_cell.angle_alpha   90.00
_cell.angle_beta   90.00
_cell.angle_gamma   90.00
#
_symmetry.space_group_name_H-M   'P 1'
#
loop_
_entity.id
_entity.type
_entity.pdbx_description
1 polymer ?
#
loop_
_entity_poly.entity_id
_entity_poly.type
_entity_poly.pdbx_seq_one_letter_code
_entity_poly.pdbx_strand_id
1 'polypeptide(L)'
;MSPFANVAKCAEQIGRDYVLSYRPSPADMVSYGFDPDRIRRILRRDLQFCRNGHTDITLKDVETVQADPDRVRSWVNVTREVIDEVYG
;
A
#
# COMPACT_ATOMS: atom_id res chain seq x y z
N MET A 1 -9.86 0.60 -2.68
CA MET A 1 -9.63 1.95 -2.16
C MET A 1 -8.60 2.64 -3.03
N SER A 2 -9.02 3.73 -3.68
CA SER A 2 -8.12 4.57 -4.49
C SER A 2 -7.26 5.45 -3.59
N PRO A 3 -6.20 6.10 -4.10
CA PRO A 3 -5.36 7.03 -3.33
C PRO A 3 -6.13 8.21 -2.70
N PHE A 4 -7.32 8.50 -3.20
CA PHE A 4 -8.21 9.57 -2.73
C PHE A 4 -9.22 9.09 -1.67
N ALA A 5 -9.29 7.79 -1.40
CA ALA A 5 -10.25 7.23 -0.45
C ALA A 5 -9.79 7.46 0.99
N ASN A 6 -10.72 7.81 1.88
CA ASN A 6 -10.46 7.79 3.31
C ASN A 6 -10.48 6.33 3.79
N VAL A 7 -9.29 5.73 3.85
CA VAL A 7 -9.09 4.32 4.17
C VAL A 7 -9.74 3.94 5.50
N ALA A 8 -9.67 4.80 6.52
CA ALA A 8 -10.26 4.55 7.83
C ALA A 8 -11.80 4.43 7.76
N LYS A 9 -12.47 5.34 7.05
CA LYS A 9 -13.93 5.29 6.88
C LYS A 9 -14.40 4.08 6.08
N CYS A 10 -13.62 3.67 5.07
CA CYS A 10 -13.94 2.49 4.29
C CYS A 10 -13.75 1.19 5.09
N ALA A 11 -12.70 1.09 5.90
CA ALA A 11 -12.43 -0.10 6.71
C ALA A 11 -13.50 -0.34 7.78
N GLU A 12 -14.05 0.72 8.38
CA GLU A 12 -15.10 0.63 9.42
C GLU A 12 -16.42 0.04 8.89
N GLN A 13 -16.74 0.24 7.61
CA GLN A 13 -18.05 -0.11 7.03
C GLN A 13 -18.12 -1.51 6.41
N ILE A 14 -16.97 -2.11 6.09
CA ILE A 14 -16.89 -3.29 5.21
C ILE A 14 -16.94 -4.63 5.97
N GLY A 15 -16.54 -4.65 7.24
CA GLY A 15 -16.52 -5.89 8.02
C GLY A 15 -15.62 -6.97 7.40
N ARG A 16 -16.01 -8.24 7.49
CA ARG A 16 -15.24 -9.40 6.98
C ARG A 16 -15.86 -10.07 5.75
N ASP A 17 -17.01 -9.57 5.29
CA ASP A 17 -17.74 -10.16 4.17
C ASP A 17 -17.15 -9.80 2.80
N TYR A 18 -16.21 -8.84 2.75
CA TYR A 18 -15.57 -8.39 1.52
C TYR A 18 -14.05 -8.25 1.66
N VAL A 19 -13.38 -8.21 0.51
CA VAL A 19 -11.94 -7.92 0.39
C VAL A 19 -11.72 -6.44 0.07
N LEU A 20 -10.95 -5.78 0.94
CA LEU A 20 -10.44 -4.43 0.75
C LEU A 20 -9.31 -4.43 -0.29
N SER A 21 -9.62 -4.15 -1.56
CA SER A 21 -8.58 -3.97 -2.59
C SER A 21 -7.96 -2.57 -2.49
N TYR A 22 -6.90 -2.44 -1.70
CA TYR A 22 -6.13 -1.22 -1.46
C TYR A 22 -5.11 -0.96 -2.57
N ARG A 23 -5.08 0.28 -3.06
CA ARG A 23 -4.23 0.69 -4.18
C ARG A 23 -3.49 1.97 -3.82
N PRO A 24 -2.25 1.87 -3.32
CA PRO A 24 -1.46 3.04 -2.97
C PRO A 24 -1.11 3.85 -4.22
N SER A 25 -0.79 5.13 -4.02
CA SER A 25 -0.37 6.03 -5.09
C SER A 25 0.95 5.57 -5.73
N PRO A 26 1.00 5.29 -7.05
CA PRO A 26 2.25 4.90 -7.70
C PRO A 26 3.32 5.99 -7.64
N ALA A 27 2.89 7.26 -7.59
CA ALA A 27 3.79 8.40 -7.40
C ALA A 27 4.57 8.32 -6.09
N ASP A 28 3.91 7.88 -5.01
CA ASP A 28 4.52 7.75 -3.68
C ASP A 28 5.31 6.46 -3.51
N MET A 29 4.96 5.42 -4.27
CA MET A 29 5.53 4.08 -4.12
C MET A 29 6.80 3.86 -4.94
N VAL A 30 6.80 4.26 -6.22
CA VAL A 30 7.88 3.89 -7.16
C VAL A 30 8.28 4.98 -8.16
N SER A 31 7.40 5.94 -8.47
CA SER A 31 7.66 6.85 -9.58
C SER A 31 8.72 7.91 -9.29
N TYR A 32 8.53 8.77 -8.29
CA TYR A 32 9.42 9.91 -8.05
C TYR A 32 9.96 9.91 -6.62
N GLY A 33 11.27 10.12 -6.46
CA GLY A 33 11.88 10.23 -5.13
C GLY A 33 11.67 8.96 -4.29
N PHE A 34 12.07 7.81 -4.84
CA PHE A 34 11.93 6.51 -4.17
C PHE A 34 12.58 6.53 -2.79
N ASP A 35 11.74 6.52 -1.75
CA ASP A 35 12.12 6.61 -0.34
C ASP A 35 11.45 5.44 0.41
N PRO A 36 12.20 4.35 0.67
CA PRO A 36 11.71 3.19 1.42
C PRO A 36 11.09 3.53 2.77
N ASP A 37 11.62 4.53 3.48
CA ASP A 37 11.12 4.90 4.81
C ASP A 37 9.78 5.64 4.71
N ARG A 38 9.63 6.51 3.69
CA ARG A 38 8.34 7.13 3.39
C ARG A 38 7.29 6.10 2.99
N ILE A 39 7.66 5.16 2.13
CA ILE A 39 6.80 4.04 1.72
C ILE A 39 6.35 3.26 2.94
N ARG A 40 7.29 2.87 3.81
CA ARG A 40 7.01 2.14 5.06
C ARG A 40 6.04 2.90 5.97
N ARG A 41 6.22 4.22 6.15
CA ARG A 41 5.30 5.06 6.95
C ARG A 41 3.89 5.08 6.38
N ILE A 42 3.75 5.26 5.05
CA ILE A 42 2.44 5.32 4.38
C ILE A 42 1.73 3.96 4.49
N LEU A 43 2.42 2.89 4.09
CA LEU A 43 1.84 1.54 4.09
C LEU A 43 1.47 1.08 5.49
N ARG A 44 2.32 1.33 6.50
CA ARG A 44 2.03 0.95 7.88
C ARG A 44 0.76 1.62 8.39
N ARG A 45 0.62 2.92 8.18
CA ARG A 45 -0.57 3.68 8.56
C ARG A 45 -1.82 3.10 7.88
N ASP A 46 -1.77 2.90 6.57
CA ASP A 46 -2.94 2.49 5.79
C ASP A 46 -3.35 1.05 6.06
N LEU A 47 -2.39 0.12 6.17
CA LEU A 47 -2.64 -1.28 6.50
C LEU A 47 -3.12 -1.45 7.95
N GLN A 48 -2.67 -0.62 8.89
CA GLN A 48 -3.23 -0.60 10.26
C GLN A 48 -4.72 -0.30 10.26
N PHE A 49 -5.20 0.62 9.42
CA PHE A 49 -6.64 0.87 9.28
C PHE A 49 -7.38 -0.31 8.67
N CYS A 50 -6.74 -1.08 7.81
CA CYS A 50 -7.34 -2.23 7.14
C CYS A 50 -7.21 -3.55 7.94
N ARG A 51 -6.53 -3.53 9.10
CA ARG A 51 -6.12 -4.74 9.84
C ARG A 51 -7.29 -5.67 10.23
N ASN A 52 -8.47 -5.09 10.49
CA ASN A 52 -9.63 -5.85 10.95
C ASN A 52 -10.42 -6.56 9.82
N GLY A 53 -10.07 -6.31 8.56
CA GLY A 53 -10.70 -6.92 7.38
C GLY A 53 -9.74 -7.76 6.56
N HIS A 54 -10.24 -8.33 5.46
CA HIS A 54 -9.41 -9.01 4.46
C HIS A 54 -8.86 -7.96 3.48
N THR A 55 -7.55 -7.82 3.39
CA THR A 55 -6.91 -6.77 2.58
C THR A 55 -6.10 -7.35 1.45
N ASP A 56 -6.37 -6.86 0.23
CA ASP A 56 -5.57 -7.07 -0.97
C ASP A 56 -4.82 -5.77 -1.26
N ILE A 57 -3.52 -5.83 -1.52
CA ILE A 57 -2.71 -4.67 -1.92
C ILE A 57 -2.17 -4.86 -3.33
N THR A 58 -2.51 -3.93 -4.22
CA THR A 58 -2.05 -3.95 -5.61
C THR A 58 -1.55 -2.58 -6.02
N LEU A 59 -0.31 -2.51 -6.48
CA LEU A 59 0.25 -1.34 -7.15
C LEU A 59 -0.08 -1.40 -8.65
N LYS A 60 -0.73 -0.36 -9.18
CA LYS A 60 -1.15 -0.26 -10.58
C LYS A 60 -0.94 1.15 -11.12
N ASP A 61 -1.11 1.31 -12.43
CA ASP A 61 -0.98 2.59 -13.15
C ASP A 61 0.43 3.20 -12.98
N VAL A 62 1.48 2.35 -12.97
CA VAL A 62 2.88 2.78 -12.88
C VAL A 62 3.38 3.15 -14.28
N GLU A 63 3.36 4.45 -14.58
CA GLU A 63 3.82 4.98 -15.88
C GLU A 63 5.34 5.21 -15.95
N THR A 64 6.01 5.28 -14.79
CA THR A 64 7.46 5.49 -14.72
C THR A 64 8.05 4.96 -13.42
N VAL A 65 9.30 4.53 -13.52
CA VAL A 65 10.20 4.16 -12.41
C VAL A 65 11.53 4.89 -12.52
N GLN A 66 11.60 5.99 -13.29
CA GLN A 66 12.82 6.77 -13.55
C GLN A 66 14.01 5.92 -14.05
N ALA A 67 13.75 5.02 -15.00
CA ALA A 67 14.72 4.08 -15.58
C ALA A 67 15.36 3.10 -14.56
N ASP A 68 14.80 2.98 -13.36
CA ASP A 68 15.25 2.09 -12.30
C ASP A 68 14.17 1.03 -12.01
N PRO A 69 14.19 -0.12 -12.70
CA PRO A 69 13.22 -1.18 -12.51
C PRO A 69 13.32 -1.87 -11.14
N ASP A 70 14.45 -1.73 -10.43
CA ASP A 70 14.64 -2.35 -9.10
C ASP A 70 13.79 -1.71 -8.02
N ARG A 71 13.25 -0.51 -8.25
CA ARG A 71 12.28 0.15 -7.36
C ARG A 71 11.04 -0.69 -7.11
N VAL A 72 10.53 -1.39 -8.12
CA VAL A 72 9.33 -2.23 -7.96
C VAL A 72 9.65 -3.43 -7.06
N ARG A 73 10.80 -4.08 -7.26
CA ARG A 73 11.26 -5.17 -6.39
C ARG A 73 11.48 -4.69 -4.96
N SER A 74 12.12 -3.55 -4.80
CA SER A 74 12.38 -2.94 -3.49
C SER A 74 11.08 -2.56 -2.79
N TRP A 75 10.10 -2.01 -3.53
CA TRP A 75 8.77 -1.74 -3.02
C TRP A 75 8.06 -3.01 -2.54
N VAL A 76 8.15 -4.12 -3.29
CA VAL A 76 7.59 -5.41 -2.86
C VAL A 76 8.22 -5.86 -1.54
N ASN A 77 9.54 -5.78 -1.39
CA ASN A 77 10.23 -6.16 -0.16
C ASN A 77 9.75 -5.32 1.04
N VAL A 78 9.75 -3.98 0.92
CA VAL A 78 9.25 -3.08 1.96
C VAL A 78 7.78 -3.36 2.29
N THR A 79 6.96 -3.62 1.27
CA THR A 79 5.54 -3.92 1.46
C THR A 79 5.34 -5.21 2.26
N ARG A 80 6.12 -6.27 1.98
CA ARG A 80 6.05 -7.54 2.73
C ARG A 80 6.47 -7.36 4.17
N GLU A 81 7.56 -6.64 4.43
CA GLU A 81 7.99 -6.34 5.80
C GLU A 81 6.90 -5.61 6.59
N VAL A 82 6.24 -4.62 5.99
CA VAL A 82 5.12 -3.92 6.64
C VAL A 82 3.92 -4.83 6.85
N ILE A 83 3.61 -5.72 5.90
CA ILE A 83 2.54 -6.71 6.07
C ILE A 83 2.84 -7.61 7.27
N ASP A 84 4.06 -8.13 7.37
CA ASP A 84 4.48 -8.98 8.50
C ASP A 84 4.41 -8.20 9.83
N GLU A 85 4.80 -6.92 9.86
CA GLU A 85 4.68 -6.05 11.04
C GLU A 85 3.21 -5.82 11.48
N VAL A 86 2.27 -5.73 10.54
CA VAL A 86 0.87 -5.36 10.81
C VAL A 86 -0.02 -6.59 11.04
N TYR A 87 0.23 -7.67 10.32
CA TYR A 87 -0.63 -8.87 10.28
C TYR A 87 0.01 -10.13 10.87
N GLY A 88 1.33 -10.14 11.12
CA GLY A 88 1.99 -11.17 11.94
C GLY A 88 1.59 -11.10 13.41
#